data_AF-A0A243QG55-F1
#
_entry.id   AF-A0A243QG55-F1
#
_cell.length_a   1.000
_cell.length_b   1.000
_cell.length_c   1.000
_cell.angle_alpha   90.00
_cell.angle_beta   90.00
_cell.angle_gamma   90.00
#
_symmetry.space_group_name_H-M   'P 1'
#
loop_
_entity.id
_entity.type
_entity.pdbx_description
1 polymer ?
#
loop_
_entity_poly.entity_id
_entity_poly.type
_entity_poly.pdbx_seq_one_letter_code
_entity_poly.pdbx_strand_id
1 'polypeptide(L)'
;MTSASAPAQPTSADSGAPARRPGGRSARVQSAVYSAVGQLVGAGRRETMTIPEVAELAGVNPTSIYRRWGSIDALLGEVAVAALTQGEPLPDTGTLAEDLAEWAQIIAADIARPKRRAYLRAMVAARQDIVEVCPCWEIRREHAEQMIARARDRGEPTPSVRQVLDHVIAPLYHHAVFGLDLDADHASDLVDDVLSMIGVAPRR
;
A
#
# COMPACT_ATOMS: atom_id res chain seq x y z
N MET A 1 35.66 39.86 50.29
CA MET A 1 34.33 39.22 50.28
C MET A 1 33.36 40.25 49.74
N THR A 2 32.62 40.12 48.64
CA THR A 2 32.36 39.04 47.70
C THR A 2 31.54 39.68 46.57
N SER A 3 31.83 39.31 45.31
CA SER A 3 30.92 39.35 44.15
C SER A 3 30.42 40.71 43.62
N ALA A 4 29.92 40.84 42.39
CA ALA A 4 30.05 40.14 41.11
C ALA A 4 29.07 40.84 40.15
N SER A 5 29.39 40.80 38.85
CA SER A 5 28.45 40.73 37.72
C SER A 5 27.59 41.95 37.32
N ALA A 6 27.73 42.32 36.03
CA ALA A 6 26.74 43.06 35.25
C ALA A 6 25.47 42.21 35.00
N PRO A 7 24.34 42.83 34.56
CA PRO A 7 23.97 42.61 33.16
C PRO A 7 23.19 43.76 32.47
N ALA A 8 23.08 43.60 31.13
CA ALA A 8 22.29 44.35 30.16
C ALA A 8 20.77 44.05 30.21
N GLN A 9 19.95 44.86 29.50
CA GLN A 9 18.72 44.46 28.73
C GLN A 9 17.96 45.71 28.18
N PRO A 10 17.00 45.60 27.22
CA PRO A 10 16.79 44.56 26.21
C PRO A 10 16.62 45.10 24.77
N THR A 11 16.99 44.25 23.82
CA THR A 11 16.66 44.34 22.39
C THR A 11 15.16 44.13 22.15
N SER A 12 14.53 45.00 21.36
CA SER A 12 13.19 44.76 20.83
C SER A 12 13.26 43.59 19.84
N ALA A 13 12.67 42.46 20.22
CA ALA A 13 12.57 41.26 19.40
C ALA A 13 11.47 41.44 18.35
N ASP A 14 11.87 41.58 17.09
CA ASP A 14 11.02 41.34 15.93
C ASP A 14 10.56 39.87 15.96
N SER A 15 9.28 39.67 16.27
CA SER A 15 8.65 38.36 16.37
C SER A 15 8.19 37.89 15.00
N GLY A 16 9.14 37.54 14.14
CA GLY A 16 8.88 36.83 12.89
C GLY A 16 8.71 35.33 13.17
N ALA A 17 7.48 34.87 13.32
CA ALA A 17 7.16 33.44 13.38
C ALA A 17 7.78 32.70 12.17
N PRO A 18 8.52 31.59 12.36
CA PRO A 18 9.16 30.89 11.25
C PRO A 18 8.11 30.30 10.31
N ALA A 19 8.21 30.72 9.04
CA ALA A 19 7.37 30.32 7.93
C ALA A 19 7.28 28.79 7.78
N ARG A 20 6.05 28.33 7.46
CA ARG A 20 5.71 26.95 7.11
C ARG A 20 6.77 26.33 6.18
N ARG A 21 7.27 25.17 6.61
CA ARG A 21 8.27 24.35 5.88
C ARG A 21 7.85 24.08 4.42
N PRO A 22 8.79 23.97 3.46
CA PRO A 22 8.51 23.92 2.01
C PRO A 22 7.73 22.69 1.48
N GLY A 23 7.43 21.70 2.33
CA GLY A 23 6.88 20.40 1.91
C GLY A 23 5.49 20.43 1.26
N GLY A 24 4.70 21.49 1.49
CA GLY A 24 3.34 21.59 0.97
C GLY A 24 3.25 21.69 -0.56
N ARG A 25 4.23 22.32 -1.22
CA ARG A 25 4.23 22.43 -2.69
C ARG A 25 4.64 21.11 -3.35
N SER A 26 5.66 20.44 -2.80
CA SER A 26 6.14 19.15 -3.30
C SER A 26 5.10 18.04 -3.16
N ALA A 27 4.38 18.01 -2.03
CA ALA A 27 3.28 17.06 -1.82
C ALA A 27 2.11 17.28 -2.80
N ARG A 28 1.76 18.53 -3.08
CA ARG A 28 0.73 18.86 -4.08
C ARG A 28 1.13 18.43 -5.49
N VAL A 29 2.38 18.69 -5.89
CA VAL A 29 2.93 18.24 -7.17
C VAL A 29 2.88 16.72 -7.28
N GLN A 30 3.31 16.01 -6.22
CA GLN A 30 3.25 14.55 -6.18
C GLN A 30 1.81 14.04 -6.34
N SER A 31 0.87 14.60 -5.59
CA SER A 31 -0.54 14.23 -5.65
C SER A 31 -1.13 14.46 -7.04
N ALA A 32 -0.82 15.59 -7.69
CA ALA A 32 -1.26 15.89 -9.06
C ALA A 32 -0.71 14.87 -10.08
N VAL A 33 0.59 14.56 -9.99
CA VAL A 33 1.22 13.54 -10.85
C VAL A 33 0.61 12.17 -10.62
N TYR A 34 0.39 11.76 -9.37
CA TYR A 34 -0.23 10.46 -9.05
C TYR A 34 -1.66 10.37 -9.57
N SER A 35 -2.43 11.45 -9.46
CA SER A 35 -3.78 11.53 -10.02
C SER A 35 -3.77 11.38 -11.54
N ALA A 36 -2.88 12.09 -12.24
CA ALA A 36 -2.74 11.99 -13.69
C ALA A 36 -2.37 10.56 -14.14
N VAL A 37 -1.39 9.94 -13.51
CA VAL A 37 -1.03 8.53 -13.76
C VAL A 37 -2.23 7.62 -13.54
N GLY A 38 -2.97 7.80 -12.45
CA GLY A 38 -4.15 6.98 -12.16
C GLY A 38 -5.33 7.17 -13.10
N GLN A 39 -5.46 8.34 -13.73
CA GLN A 39 -6.43 8.57 -14.80
C GLN A 39 -6.01 7.82 -16.07
N LEU A 40 -4.75 7.93 -16.48
CA LEU A 40 -4.23 7.25 -17.67
C LEU A 40 -4.27 5.72 -17.53
N VAL A 41 -3.90 5.17 -16.37
CA VAL A 41 -4.05 3.72 -16.09
C VAL A 41 -5.51 3.29 -16.17
N GLY A 42 -6.44 4.07 -15.60
CA GLY A 42 -7.88 3.80 -15.66
C GLY A 42 -8.45 3.85 -17.09
N ALA A 43 -7.85 4.64 -17.97
CA ALA A 43 -8.19 4.73 -19.39
C ALA A 43 -7.49 3.66 -20.27
N GLY A 44 -6.81 2.68 -19.67
CA GLY A 44 -6.11 1.62 -20.41
C GLY A 44 -4.82 2.08 -21.11
N ARG A 45 -4.30 3.27 -20.78
CA ARG A 45 -3.12 3.87 -21.43
C ARG A 45 -1.79 3.44 -20.82
N ARG A 46 -1.77 2.43 -19.95
CA ARG A 46 -0.56 1.95 -19.26
C ARG A 46 0.63 1.76 -20.21
N GLU A 47 0.44 1.02 -21.29
CA GLU A 47 1.52 0.63 -22.22
C GLU A 47 1.95 1.76 -23.17
N THR A 48 1.13 2.80 -23.32
CA THR A 48 1.41 3.94 -24.23
C THR A 48 1.64 5.25 -23.48
N MET A 49 1.72 5.19 -22.15
CA MET A 49 1.87 6.34 -21.28
C MET A 49 3.25 6.99 -21.47
N THR A 50 3.27 8.32 -21.54
CA THR A 50 4.53 9.08 -21.63
C THR A 50 4.63 10.13 -20.53
N ILE A 51 5.86 10.51 -20.15
CA ILE A 51 6.08 11.58 -19.17
C ILE A 51 5.48 12.93 -19.62
N PRO A 52 5.59 13.36 -20.89
CA PRO A 52 4.92 14.57 -21.37
C PRO A 52 3.40 14.55 -21.17
N GLU A 53 2.73 13.44 -21.48
CA GLU A 53 1.27 13.28 -21.29
C GLU A 53 0.89 13.36 -19.81
N VAL A 54 1.65 12.71 -18.93
CA VAL A 54 1.45 12.81 -17.47
C VAL A 54 1.66 14.25 -16.98
N ALA A 55 2.69 14.93 -17.47
CA ALA A 55 3.03 16.30 -17.07
C ALA A 55 1.94 17.29 -17.49
N GLU A 56 1.40 17.14 -18.70
CA GLU A 56 0.28 17.93 -19.22
C GLU A 56 -0.96 17.76 -18.34
N LEU A 57 -1.39 16.52 -18.07
CA LEU A 57 -2.55 16.23 -17.22
C LEU A 57 -2.36 16.69 -15.77
N ALA A 58 -1.14 16.59 -15.24
CA ALA A 58 -0.83 17.03 -13.88
C ALA A 58 -0.62 18.54 -13.75
N GLY A 59 -0.53 19.28 -14.86
CA GLY A 59 -0.24 20.71 -14.87
C GLY A 59 1.16 21.06 -14.35
N VAL A 60 2.15 20.21 -14.62
CA VAL A 60 3.55 20.38 -14.16
C VAL A 60 4.53 20.36 -15.32
N ASN A 61 5.74 20.87 -15.11
CA ASN A 61 6.79 20.82 -16.12
C ASN A 61 7.37 19.38 -16.21
N PRO A 62 7.51 18.77 -17.42
CA PRO A 62 8.07 17.43 -17.60
C PRO A 62 9.43 17.19 -16.92
N THR A 63 10.31 18.20 -16.92
CA THR A 63 11.62 18.14 -16.25
C THR A 63 11.51 17.89 -14.74
N SER A 64 10.40 18.32 -14.12
CA SER A 64 10.13 18.06 -12.70
C SER A 64 9.84 16.58 -12.44
N ILE A 65 9.24 15.89 -13.41
CA ILE A 65 8.98 14.46 -13.34
C ILE A 65 10.28 13.67 -13.59
N TYR A 66 11.00 13.99 -14.68
CA TYR A 66 12.28 13.34 -14.99
C TYR A 66 13.28 13.44 -13.84
N ARG A 67 13.42 14.61 -13.20
CA ARG A 67 14.37 14.79 -12.09
C ARG A 67 14.05 13.92 -10.88
N ARG A 68 12.76 13.65 -10.60
CA ARG A 68 12.34 12.94 -9.40
C ARG A 68 12.25 11.43 -9.60
N TRP A 69 11.70 10.98 -10.73
CA TRP A 69 11.45 9.56 -10.99
C TRP A 69 12.37 8.96 -12.04
N GLY A 70 12.98 9.76 -12.92
CA GLY A 70 13.89 9.30 -13.97
C GLY A 70 13.16 8.67 -15.17
N SER A 71 12.28 7.70 -14.94
CA SER A 71 11.52 6.99 -15.99
C SER A 71 10.03 6.88 -15.68
N ILE A 72 9.25 6.54 -16.71
CA ILE A 72 7.82 6.29 -16.55
C ILE A 72 7.56 5.03 -15.69
N ASP A 73 8.39 4.00 -15.81
CA ASP A 73 8.26 2.76 -15.03
C ASP A 73 8.52 2.99 -13.54
N ALA A 74 9.52 3.80 -13.20
CA ALA A 74 9.80 4.18 -11.82
C ALA A 74 8.64 4.99 -11.22
N LEU A 75 8.09 5.94 -11.98
CA LEU A 75 6.89 6.68 -11.56
C LEU A 75 5.69 5.76 -11.37
N LEU A 76 5.43 4.87 -12.33
CA LEU A 76 4.33 3.91 -12.28
C LEU A 76 4.46 2.97 -11.10
N GLY A 77 5.67 2.48 -10.79
CA GLY A 77 5.95 1.66 -9.62
C GLY A 77 5.64 2.39 -8.31
N GLU A 78 6.08 3.64 -8.17
CA GLU A 78 5.81 4.44 -6.97
C GLU A 78 4.31 4.72 -6.80
N VAL A 79 3.61 5.08 -7.88
CA VAL A 79 2.15 5.30 -7.87
C VAL A 79 1.40 4.00 -7.56
N ALA A 80 1.86 2.88 -8.12
CA ALA A 80 1.27 1.57 -7.86
C ALA A 80 1.38 1.20 -6.39
N VAL A 81 2.55 1.37 -5.76
CA VAL A 81 2.73 1.16 -4.32
C VAL A 81 1.75 2.05 -3.55
N ALA A 82 1.75 3.36 -3.80
CA ALA A 82 0.87 4.29 -3.09
C ALA A 82 -0.62 3.95 -3.25
N ALA A 83 -1.04 3.47 -4.41
CA ALA A 83 -2.40 3.02 -4.66
C ALA A 83 -2.71 1.73 -3.87
N LEU A 84 -1.82 0.74 -3.92
CA LEU A 84 -2.01 -0.59 -3.30
C LEU A 84 -1.94 -0.58 -1.78
N THR A 85 -1.36 0.47 -1.18
CA THR A 85 -1.21 0.62 0.27
C THR A 85 -2.24 1.56 0.90
N GLN A 86 -3.35 1.87 0.21
CA GLN A 86 -4.45 2.65 0.80
C GLN A 86 -5.19 1.78 1.83
N GLY A 87 -5.47 2.34 3.00
CA GLY A 87 -6.05 1.60 4.13
C GLY A 87 -7.39 0.95 3.80
N GLU A 88 -7.51 -0.32 4.18
CA GLU A 88 -8.74 -1.09 4.18
C GLU A 88 -9.10 -1.39 5.64
N PRO A 89 -10.37 -1.22 6.05
CA PRO A 89 -10.78 -1.65 7.39
C PRO A 89 -10.55 -3.15 7.54
N LEU A 90 -9.96 -3.56 8.66
CA LEU A 90 -9.70 -4.94 8.97
C LEU A 90 -10.98 -5.56 9.59
N PRO A 91 -11.45 -6.73 9.12
CA PRO A 91 -12.60 -7.40 9.71
C PRO A 91 -12.40 -7.70 11.20
N ASP A 92 -13.49 -7.63 11.97
CA ASP A 92 -13.56 -7.95 13.41
C ASP A 92 -14.93 -8.56 13.76
N THR A 93 -15.20 -9.71 13.17
CA THR A 93 -16.45 -10.47 13.27
C THR A 93 -16.57 -11.24 14.59
N GLY A 94 -15.45 -11.47 15.27
CA GLY A 94 -15.37 -12.19 16.54
C GLY A 94 -14.82 -13.62 16.43
N THR A 95 -14.59 -14.12 15.23
CA THR A 95 -13.89 -15.40 14.98
C THR A 95 -12.79 -15.24 13.95
N LEU A 96 -11.67 -15.95 14.11
CA LEU A 96 -10.57 -15.86 13.16
C LEU A 96 -10.98 -16.33 11.76
N ALA A 97 -11.83 -17.36 11.70
CA ALA A 97 -12.23 -17.98 10.45
C ALA A 97 -13.07 -17.04 9.58
N GLU A 98 -14.02 -16.32 10.19
CA GLU A 98 -14.82 -15.31 9.48
C GLU A 98 -13.96 -14.09 9.12
N ASP A 99 -13.10 -13.62 10.03
CA ASP A 99 -12.19 -12.51 9.77
C ASP A 99 -11.28 -12.76 8.56
N LEU A 100 -10.64 -13.93 8.49
CA LEU A 100 -9.75 -14.29 7.38
C LEU A 100 -10.51 -14.40 6.05
N ALA A 101 -11.75 -14.88 6.08
CA ALA A 101 -12.55 -15.06 4.87
C ALA A 101 -13.06 -13.75 4.32
N GLU A 102 -13.63 -12.89 5.17
CA GLU A 102 -14.05 -11.55 4.77
C GLU A 102 -12.85 -10.78 4.24
N TRP A 103 -11.70 -10.88 4.91
CA TRP A 103 -10.46 -10.24 4.47
C TRP A 103 -9.98 -10.76 3.11
N ALA A 104 -9.96 -12.08 2.91
CA ALA A 104 -9.57 -12.69 1.64
C ALA A 104 -10.52 -12.28 0.50
N GLN A 105 -11.82 -12.22 0.75
CA GLN A 105 -12.83 -11.77 -0.22
C GLN A 105 -12.69 -10.29 -0.57
N ILE A 106 -12.47 -9.42 0.44
CA ILE A 106 -12.20 -7.99 0.22
C ILE A 106 -10.99 -7.82 -0.69
N ILE A 107 -9.89 -8.54 -0.40
CA ILE A 107 -8.67 -8.50 -1.19
C ILE A 107 -8.93 -9.00 -2.62
N ALA A 108 -9.56 -10.17 -2.76
CA ALA A 108 -9.84 -10.76 -4.06
C ALA A 108 -10.69 -9.82 -4.94
N ALA A 109 -11.75 -9.24 -4.36
CA ALA A 109 -12.61 -8.30 -5.06
C ALA A 109 -11.90 -7.00 -5.45
N ASP A 110 -10.99 -6.48 -4.60
CA ASP A 110 -10.21 -5.29 -4.93
C ASP A 110 -9.20 -5.58 -6.04
N ILE A 111 -8.38 -6.63 -5.88
CA ILE A 111 -7.34 -6.96 -6.86
C ILE A 111 -7.90 -7.52 -8.16
N ALA A 112 -9.18 -7.95 -8.22
CA ALA A 112 -9.84 -8.32 -9.47
C ALA A 112 -10.15 -7.10 -10.37
N ARG A 113 -10.24 -5.88 -9.80
CA ARG A 113 -10.57 -4.66 -10.55
C ARG A 113 -9.49 -4.37 -11.60
N PRO A 114 -9.84 -4.05 -12.87
CA PRO A 114 -8.86 -3.83 -13.93
C PRO A 114 -7.75 -2.84 -13.58
N LYS A 115 -8.12 -1.72 -12.93
CA LYS A 115 -7.17 -0.69 -12.48
C LYS A 115 -6.20 -1.21 -11.40
N ARG A 116 -6.69 -2.02 -10.45
CA ARG A 116 -5.85 -2.62 -9.40
C ARG A 116 -4.88 -3.64 -9.97
N ARG A 117 -5.35 -4.51 -10.88
CA ARG A 117 -4.50 -5.46 -11.62
C ARG A 117 -3.39 -4.75 -12.39
N ALA A 118 -3.73 -3.65 -13.06
CA ALA A 118 -2.75 -2.84 -13.79
C ALA A 118 -1.67 -2.28 -12.87
N TYR A 119 -2.01 -1.81 -11.66
CA TYR A 119 -1.03 -1.37 -10.68
C TYR A 119 -0.17 -2.51 -10.14
N LEU A 120 -0.75 -3.67 -9.80
CA LEU A 120 0.03 -4.84 -9.37
C LEU A 120 1.06 -5.24 -10.43
N ARG A 121 0.64 -5.31 -11.70
CA ARG A 121 1.53 -5.63 -12.82
C ARG A 121 2.58 -4.55 -13.07
N ALA A 122 2.24 -3.28 -12.91
CA ALA A 122 3.20 -2.18 -13.02
C ALA A 122 4.26 -2.24 -11.91
N MET A 123 3.84 -2.49 -10.67
CA MET A 123 4.76 -2.69 -9.55
C MET A 123 5.70 -3.86 -9.78
N VAL A 124 5.20 -4.99 -10.30
CA VAL A 124 6.04 -6.16 -10.64
C VAL A 124 6.99 -5.83 -11.78
N ALA A 125 6.52 -5.19 -12.86
CA ALA A 125 7.35 -4.84 -14.01
C ALA A 125 8.46 -3.82 -13.68
N ALA A 126 8.24 -2.96 -12.68
CA ALA A 126 9.24 -1.99 -12.24
C ALA A 126 10.37 -2.61 -11.39
N ARG A 127 10.26 -3.88 -10.97
CA ARG A 127 11.29 -4.56 -10.18
C ARG A 127 12.24 -5.32 -11.09
N GLN A 128 13.54 -5.03 -10.95
CA GLN A 128 14.61 -5.73 -11.68
C GLN A 128 15.30 -6.78 -10.80
N ASP A 129 15.44 -6.49 -9.51
CA ASP A 129 16.12 -7.34 -8.54
C ASP A 129 15.16 -7.79 -7.42
N ILE A 130 15.65 -8.72 -6.59
CA ILE A 130 14.99 -9.08 -5.33
C ILE A 130 14.89 -7.82 -4.47
N VAL A 131 13.67 -7.55 -3.98
CA VAL A 131 13.43 -6.43 -3.06
C VAL A 131 13.50 -6.91 -1.62
N GLU A 132 14.17 -6.15 -0.76
CA GLU A 132 14.19 -6.44 0.69
C GLU A 132 12.83 -6.16 1.34
N VAL A 133 12.08 -5.17 0.82
CA VAL A 133 10.79 -4.74 1.37
C VAL A 133 9.77 -4.55 0.25
N CYS A 134 8.58 -5.18 0.36
CA CYS A 134 7.38 -4.70 -0.35
C CYS A 134 6.41 -4.07 0.65
N PRO A 135 6.12 -2.76 0.55
CA PRO A 135 5.09 -2.12 1.38
C PRO A 135 3.72 -2.81 1.26
N CYS A 136 3.37 -3.29 0.06
CA CYS A 136 2.17 -4.08 -0.20
C CYS A 136 2.08 -5.34 0.67
N TRP A 137 3.21 -5.99 0.89
CA TRP A 137 3.32 -7.25 1.60
C TRP A 137 3.36 -7.01 3.10
N GLU A 138 4.07 -5.98 3.53
CA GLU A 138 4.15 -5.60 4.94
C GLU A 138 2.78 -5.16 5.49
N ILE A 139 1.96 -4.44 4.73
CA ILE A 139 0.58 -4.16 5.15
C ILE A 139 -0.24 -5.44 5.34
N ARG A 140 -0.09 -6.42 4.43
CA ARG A 140 -0.81 -7.69 4.57
C ARG A 140 -0.28 -8.50 5.77
N ARG A 141 1.02 -8.41 6.07
CA ARG A 141 1.62 -8.98 7.28
C ARG A 141 1.04 -8.36 8.53
N GLU A 142 1.00 -7.02 8.62
CA GLU A 142 0.45 -6.29 9.75
C GLU A 142 -1.02 -6.64 10.00
N HIS A 143 -1.82 -6.73 8.93
CA HIS A 143 -3.22 -7.18 9.01
C HIS A 143 -3.35 -8.61 9.57
N ALA A 144 -2.56 -9.54 9.05
CA ALA A 144 -2.55 -10.93 9.52
C ALA A 144 -2.10 -11.03 10.98
N GLU A 145 -1.08 -10.26 11.39
CA GLU A 145 -0.61 -10.18 12.77
C GLU A 145 -1.72 -9.70 13.71
N GLN A 146 -2.48 -8.67 13.33
CA GLN A 146 -3.60 -8.15 14.12
C GLN A 146 -4.75 -9.15 14.27
N MET A 147 -5.15 -9.83 13.19
CA MET A 147 -6.19 -10.89 13.28
C MET A 147 -5.73 -12.06 14.15
N ILE A 148 -4.50 -12.52 13.97
CA ILE A 148 -3.93 -13.63 14.74
C ILE A 148 -3.78 -13.25 16.22
N ALA A 149 -3.36 -12.02 16.53
CA ALA A 149 -3.28 -11.55 17.91
C ALA A 149 -4.65 -11.58 18.60
N ARG A 150 -5.68 -11.03 17.94
CA ARG A 150 -7.06 -11.05 18.47
C ARG A 150 -7.58 -12.47 18.69
N ALA A 151 -7.32 -13.39 17.76
CA ALA A 151 -7.71 -14.79 17.90
C ALA A 151 -7.00 -15.49 19.08
N ARG A 152 -5.70 -15.21 19.28
CA ARG A 152 -4.95 -15.73 20.44
C ARG A 152 -5.50 -15.21 21.76
N ASP A 153 -5.86 -13.92 21.83
CA ASP A 153 -6.45 -13.34 23.02
C ASP A 153 -7.80 -14.00 23.37
N ARG A 154 -8.53 -14.50 22.35
CA ARG A 154 -9.76 -15.29 22.51
C ARG A 154 -9.51 -16.79 22.78
N GLY A 155 -8.27 -17.25 22.74
CA GLY A 155 -7.91 -18.66 22.92
C GLY A 155 -8.21 -19.56 21.71
N GLU A 156 -8.40 -18.99 20.52
CA GLU A 156 -8.60 -19.74 19.29
C GLU A 156 -7.27 -20.35 18.79
N PRO A 157 -7.30 -21.54 18.14
CA PRO A 157 -6.14 -22.04 17.41
C PRO A 157 -5.84 -21.10 16.23
N THR A 158 -4.56 -20.81 15.99
CA THR A 158 -4.15 -19.85 14.94
C THR A 158 -3.10 -20.44 14.01
N PRO A 159 -3.19 -20.24 12.68
CA PRO A 159 -2.05 -20.44 11.80
C PRO A 159 -0.97 -19.40 12.13
N SER A 160 0.26 -19.64 11.65
CA SER A 160 1.29 -18.61 11.65
C SER A 160 0.97 -17.52 10.63
N VAL A 161 1.46 -16.30 10.88
CA VAL A 161 1.38 -15.18 9.93
C VAL A 161 1.93 -15.60 8.56
N ARG A 162 3.05 -16.33 8.54
CA ARG A 162 3.65 -16.87 7.32
C ARG A 162 2.67 -17.79 6.57
N GLN A 163 1.98 -18.70 7.26
CA GLN A 163 1.00 -19.57 6.60
C GLN A 163 -0.15 -18.77 5.97
N VAL A 164 -0.68 -17.76 6.67
CA VAL A 164 -1.72 -16.89 6.11
C VAL A 164 -1.21 -16.17 4.85
N LEU A 165 -0.01 -15.60 4.90
CA LEU A 165 0.56 -14.90 3.76
C LEU A 165 0.87 -15.84 2.57
N ASP A 166 1.49 -16.98 2.83
CA ASP A 166 1.95 -17.90 1.78
C ASP A 166 0.81 -18.73 1.17
N HIS A 167 -0.23 -19.04 1.93
CA HIS A 167 -1.33 -19.91 1.48
C HIS A 167 -2.63 -19.17 1.16
N VAL A 168 -2.81 -17.93 1.61
CA VAL A 168 -4.00 -17.13 1.25
C VAL A 168 -3.60 -15.96 0.37
N ILE A 169 -2.66 -15.13 0.81
CA ILE A 169 -2.36 -13.86 0.11
C ILE A 169 -1.54 -14.07 -1.17
N ALA A 170 -0.49 -14.89 -1.12
CA ALA A 170 0.35 -15.13 -2.30
C ALA A 170 -0.43 -15.75 -3.47
N PRO A 171 -1.31 -16.76 -3.28
CA PRO A 171 -2.12 -17.31 -4.38
C PRO A 171 -3.07 -16.28 -4.99
N LEU A 172 -3.74 -15.45 -4.17
CA LEU A 172 -4.61 -14.37 -4.68
C LEU A 172 -3.82 -13.39 -5.58
N TYR A 173 -2.64 -12.97 -5.12
CA TYR A 173 -1.78 -12.06 -5.88
C TYR A 173 -1.21 -12.71 -7.14
N HIS A 174 -0.85 -13.99 -7.07
CA HIS A 174 -0.44 -14.78 -8.23
C HIS A 174 -1.53 -14.78 -9.31
N HIS A 175 -2.77 -15.09 -8.95
CA HIS A 175 -3.89 -15.08 -9.90
C HIS A 175 -4.11 -13.70 -10.52
N ALA A 176 -4.11 -12.64 -9.71
CA ALA A 176 -4.29 -11.27 -10.20
C ALA A 176 -3.18 -10.83 -11.19
N VAL A 177 -1.92 -11.14 -10.89
CA VAL A 177 -0.75 -10.77 -11.70
C VAL A 177 -0.72 -11.57 -13.00
N PHE A 178 -0.79 -12.89 -12.93
CA PHE A 178 -0.77 -13.76 -14.11
C PHE A 178 -2.07 -13.68 -14.92
N GLY A 179 -3.12 -13.12 -14.34
CA GLY A 179 -4.42 -12.97 -14.99
C GLY A 179 -5.18 -14.27 -15.13
N LEU A 180 -5.04 -15.12 -14.12
CA LEU A 180 -5.87 -16.29 -13.92
C LEU A 180 -7.20 -15.87 -13.30
N ASP A 181 -8.18 -16.76 -13.36
CA ASP A 181 -9.49 -16.52 -12.77
C ASP A 181 -9.37 -16.34 -11.25
N LEU A 182 -10.09 -15.37 -10.73
CA LEU A 182 -10.12 -15.03 -9.30
C LEU A 182 -11.57 -14.73 -8.92
N ASP A 183 -12.23 -15.74 -8.36
CA ASP A 183 -13.59 -15.62 -7.84
C ASP A 183 -13.62 -15.70 -6.31
N ALA A 184 -14.79 -15.44 -5.73
CA ALA A 184 -15.00 -15.45 -4.29
C ALA A 184 -14.87 -16.86 -3.69
N ASP A 185 -15.13 -17.89 -4.49
CA ASP A 185 -15.03 -19.30 -4.08
C ASP A 185 -13.56 -19.65 -3.87
N HIS A 186 -12.67 -19.28 -4.80
CA HIS A 186 -11.23 -19.47 -4.66
C HIS A 186 -10.66 -18.82 -3.39
N ALA A 187 -11.06 -17.59 -3.06
CA ALA A 187 -10.62 -16.91 -1.85
C ALA A 187 -11.06 -17.66 -0.57
N SER A 188 -12.26 -18.23 -0.59
CA SER A 188 -12.83 -18.97 0.53
C SER A 188 -12.13 -20.33 0.71
N ASP A 189 -11.86 -21.03 -0.40
CA ASP A 189 -11.14 -22.30 -0.41
C ASP A 189 -9.73 -22.17 0.20
N LEU A 190 -8.98 -21.12 -0.17
CA LEU A 190 -7.65 -20.88 0.37
C LEU A 190 -7.65 -20.66 1.90
N VAL A 191 -8.68 -19.99 2.42
CA VAL A 191 -8.85 -19.77 3.86
C VAL A 191 -9.17 -21.09 4.57
N ASP A 192 -10.09 -21.86 4.01
CA ASP A 192 -10.46 -23.16 4.56
C ASP A 192 -9.28 -24.15 4.57
N ASP A 193 -8.46 -24.13 3.51
CA ASP A 193 -7.22 -24.90 3.44
C ASP A 193 -6.25 -24.50 4.55
N VAL A 194 -6.02 -23.20 4.78
CA VAL A 194 -5.07 -22.75 5.82
C VAL A 194 -5.57 -23.06 7.24
N LEU A 195 -6.89 -23.02 7.46
CA LEU A 195 -7.53 -23.40 8.72
C LEU A 195 -7.45 -24.92 8.96
N SER A 196 -7.53 -25.72 7.90
CA SER A 196 -7.38 -27.18 8.02
C SER A 196 -6.00 -27.59 8.54
N MET A 197 -4.94 -26.81 8.22
CA MET A 197 -3.57 -27.06 8.69
C MET A 197 -3.41 -26.96 10.21
N ILE A 198 -4.34 -26.29 10.90
CA ILE A 198 -4.34 -26.14 12.36
C ILE A 198 -5.45 -26.97 13.04
N GLY A 199 -6.08 -27.89 12.29
CA GLY A 199 -7.11 -28.79 12.81
C GLY A 199 -8.50 -28.14 12.95
N VAL A 200 -8.73 -26.98 12.34
CA VAL A 200 -10.06 -26.36 12.25
C VAL A 200 -10.79 -26.94 11.04
N ALA A 201 -12.02 -27.41 11.22
CA ALA A 201 -12.82 -27.98 10.13
C ALA A 201 -13.24 -26.89 9.11
N PRO A 202 -13.30 -27.21 7.80
CA PRO A 202 -13.68 -26.25 6.76
C PRO A 202 -15.13 -25.78 6.91
N ARG A 203 -15.41 -24.58 6.40
CA ARG A 203 -16.70 -23.90 6.50
C ARG A 203 -17.52 -24.23 5.25
N ARG A 204 -18.18 -25.38 5.26
CA ARG A 204 -19.07 -25.80 4.17
C ARG A 204 -20.27 -24.88 4.01
#